data_AF-A0A075B0F8-F1
#
_entry.id   AF-A0A075B0F8-F1
#
_cell.length_a   1.000
_cell.length_b   1.000
_cell.length_c   1.000
_cell.angle_alpha   90.00
_cell.angle_beta   90.00
_cell.angle_gamma   90.00
#
_symmetry.space_group_name_H-M   'P 1'
#
loop_
_entity.id
_entity.type
_entity.pdbx_description
1 polymer ?
#
loop_
_entity_poly.entity_id
_entity_poly.type
_entity_poly.pdbx_seq_one_letter_code
_entity_poly.pdbx_strand_id
1 'polypeptide(L)'
;MRVAFLSLLTIIAAQNTTQVDFCTASGQALMDGTQNRGGSCSNTIQGNTTQVDFCAASGQVLMDGTQNRGGSCSNTIQGSLPDITKMVSTIILSPSNGDRIEEGTPFVISVKTVNLQLGFFDNPQTEYYLSPQTLNSNGIIEGHQHVVVQALTDGTVPPSAQDFKFFKGLNGESADGVLSVNVTEGIAGVGSHRICTITGSRGHQPVLMPVAQRGSQDDCIRIEIVKKKNGKGGKGFNNVAEDVTEGELERVRHGRRREGRRRFRDRRHRD
;
A
#
# COMPACT_ATOMS: atom_id res chain seq x y z
N MET A 1 -41.82 -17.68 65.46
CA MET A 1 -40.97 -16.47 65.41
C MET A 1 -39.66 -16.87 64.74
N ARG A 2 -39.47 -16.59 63.44
CA ARG A 2 -38.56 -15.53 62.89
C ARG A 2 -37.19 -15.58 63.60
N VAL A 3 -36.07 -15.88 62.96
CA VAL A 3 -35.28 -15.05 61.99
C VAL A 3 -34.09 -15.94 61.53
N ALA A 4 -34.01 -16.35 60.27
CA ALA A 4 -33.20 -15.83 59.15
C ALA A 4 -31.97 -16.69 58.81
N PHE A 5 -32.03 -17.27 57.61
CA PHE A 5 -30.89 -17.75 56.82
C PHE A 5 -30.03 -16.55 56.42
N LEU A 6 -28.75 -16.56 56.79
CA LEU A 6 -27.75 -15.66 56.22
C LEU A 6 -27.01 -16.44 55.12
N SER A 7 -27.52 -16.38 53.88
CA SER A 7 -26.76 -16.88 52.74
C SER A 7 -25.66 -15.89 52.41
N LEU A 8 -24.42 -16.34 52.53
CA LEU A 8 -23.24 -15.65 52.05
C LEU A 8 -23.30 -15.58 50.52
N LEU A 9 -23.76 -14.45 49.97
CA LEU A 9 -23.65 -14.15 48.54
C LEU A 9 -22.70 -12.97 48.38
N THR A 10 -21.42 -13.28 48.30
CA THR A 10 -20.40 -12.32 47.87
C THR A 10 -20.66 -12.02 46.40
N ILE A 11 -21.25 -10.86 46.10
CA ILE A 11 -21.31 -10.34 44.75
C ILE A 11 -19.88 -9.93 44.38
N ILE A 12 -19.17 -10.79 43.65
CA ILE A 12 -17.99 -10.37 42.91
C ILE A 12 -18.54 -9.53 41.75
N ALA A 13 -18.53 -8.21 41.90
CA ALA A 13 -18.59 -7.33 40.75
C ALA A 13 -17.30 -7.58 39.95
N ALA A 14 -17.38 -8.35 38.88
CA ALA A 14 -16.36 -8.37 37.84
C ALA A 14 -16.40 -6.99 37.17
N GLN A 15 -15.62 -6.05 37.71
CA GLN A 15 -15.32 -4.82 36.98
C GLN A 15 -14.46 -5.23 35.79
N ASN A 16 -15.09 -5.31 34.63
CA ASN A 16 -14.44 -5.46 33.34
C ASN A 16 -13.71 -4.15 33.03
N THR A 17 -12.54 -3.95 33.62
CA THR A 17 -11.68 -2.81 33.35
C THR A 17 -10.76 -3.15 32.20
N THR A 18 -11.17 -2.85 30.97
CA THR A 18 -10.24 -2.68 29.85
C THR A 18 -9.49 -1.38 30.09
N GLN A 19 -8.41 -1.44 30.87
CA GLN A 19 -7.54 -0.29 31.11
C GLN A 19 -6.61 -0.14 29.91
N VAL A 20 -6.75 0.96 29.17
CA VAL A 20 -5.79 1.37 28.15
C VAL A 20 -4.82 2.35 28.79
N ASP A 21 -3.69 1.84 29.29
CA ASP A 21 -2.65 2.68 29.88
C ASP A 21 -1.66 3.16 28.79
N PHE A 22 -1.70 4.45 28.46
CA PHE A 22 -0.62 5.12 27.74
C PHE A 22 0.37 5.70 28.76
N CYS A 23 1.58 5.14 28.83
CA CYS A 23 2.57 5.50 29.86
C CYS A 23 2.96 6.99 29.82
N THR A 24 2.83 7.67 30.96
CA THR A 24 3.60 8.88 31.30
C THR A 24 4.93 8.46 31.95
N ALA A 25 6.00 9.20 31.64
CA ALA A 25 7.38 8.82 31.94
C ALA A 25 7.68 8.71 33.45
N SER A 26 7.94 7.50 33.96
CA SER A 26 8.96 7.20 35.01
C SER A 26 8.95 5.70 35.34
N GLY A 27 9.99 4.99 34.91
CA GLY A 27 10.10 3.54 35.05
C GLY A 27 10.72 3.07 36.36
N GLN A 28 10.30 1.88 36.83
CA GLN A 28 11.11 0.96 37.61
C GLN A 28 10.73 -0.48 37.22
N ALA A 29 11.74 -1.28 36.84
CA ALA A 29 11.58 -2.66 36.38
C ALA A 29 11.93 -3.66 37.48
N LEU A 30 11.18 -4.76 37.58
CA LEU A 30 11.56 -5.99 38.27
C LEU A 30 11.44 -7.17 37.29
N MET A 31 12.47 -8.01 37.28
CA MET A 31 12.83 -8.96 36.22
C MET A 31 12.40 -10.40 36.53
N ASP A 32 12.01 -11.18 35.50
CA ASP A 32 12.50 -12.54 35.20
C ASP A 32 12.07 -12.99 33.77
N GLY A 33 12.97 -13.64 33.01
CA GLY A 33 12.60 -14.43 31.81
C GLY A 33 12.95 -13.91 30.40
N THR A 34 14.19 -13.46 30.16
CA THR A 34 14.90 -13.43 28.86
C THR A 34 14.11 -13.11 27.56
N GLN A 35 13.98 -11.82 27.22
CA GLN A 35 14.26 -11.20 25.91
C GLN A 35 14.29 -9.69 26.12
N ASN A 36 15.48 -9.11 26.01
CA ASN A 36 15.74 -7.69 26.26
C ASN A 36 15.19 -6.85 25.09
N ARG A 37 13.89 -6.51 25.11
CA ARG A 37 13.31 -5.51 24.21
C ARG A 37 13.39 -4.15 24.91
N GLY A 38 14.29 -3.29 24.45
CA GLY A 38 14.32 -1.89 24.86
C GLY A 38 12.97 -1.23 24.60
N GLY A 39 12.42 -0.58 25.63
CA GLY A 39 11.15 0.16 25.58
C GLY A 39 10.03 -0.51 26.39
N SER A 40 10.17 -0.60 27.71
CA SER A 40 9.03 -0.94 28.57
C SER A 40 8.13 0.29 28.79
N CYS A 41 7.37 0.64 27.75
CA CYS A 41 6.01 1.12 27.91
C CYS A 41 5.14 -0.02 27.39
N SER A 42 4.50 -0.78 28.28
CA SER A 42 3.59 -1.84 27.87
C SER A 42 2.29 -1.20 27.37
N ASN A 43 2.29 -0.64 26.16
CA ASN A 43 1.07 -0.49 25.34
C ASN A 43 0.61 -1.87 24.84
N THR A 44 0.83 -2.93 25.64
CA THR A 44 0.28 -4.24 25.33
C THR A 44 -1.18 -4.15 25.68
N ILE A 45 -1.98 -3.82 24.67
CA ILE A 45 -3.41 -4.03 24.76
C ILE A 45 -3.62 -5.55 24.79
N GLN A 46 -3.58 -6.14 25.99
CA GLN A 46 -3.88 -7.54 26.21
C GLN A 46 -5.40 -7.70 26.27
N GLY A 47 -6.01 -8.15 25.17
CA GLY A 47 -7.44 -8.45 25.11
C GLY A 47 -8.08 -8.14 23.76
N ASN A 48 -9.37 -8.48 23.63
CA ASN A 48 -10.22 -8.15 22.49
C ASN A 48 -10.58 -6.65 22.48
N THR A 49 -9.61 -5.77 22.28
CA THR A 49 -9.91 -4.37 21.96
C THR A 49 -10.25 -4.24 20.49
N THR A 50 -11.37 -3.61 20.21
CA THR A 50 -11.74 -3.32 18.83
C THR A 50 -10.83 -2.22 18.29
N GLN A 51 -10.69 -2.16 16.96
CA GLN A 51 -9.96 -1.08 16.30
C GLN A 51 -10.54 0.30 16.68
N VAL A 52 -11.86 0.36 16.98
CA VAL A 52 -12.55 1.56 17.45
C VAL A 52 -12.06 1.96 18.84
N ASP A 53 -11.92 1.00 19.76
CA ASP A 53 -11.41 1.28 21.11
C ASP A 53 -9.97 1.77 21.07
N PHE A 54 -9.14 1.17 20.19
CA PHE A 54 -7.77 1.63 19.95
C PHE A 54 -7.74 3.09 19.48
N CYS A 55 -8.56 3.44 18.49
CA CYS A 55 -8.60 4.81 17.97
C CYS A 55 -9.20 5.81 18.96
N ALA A 56 -10.22 5.43 19.71
CA ALA A 56 -10.77 6.27 20.76
C ALA A 56 -9.72 6.59 21.82
N ALA A 57 -8.92 5.59 22.20
CA ALA A 57 -7.88 5.75 23.21
C ALA A 57 -6.65 6.51 22.68
N SER A 58 -6.36 6.46 21.38
CA SER A 58 -5.24 7.24 20.80
C SER A 58 -5.51 8.75 20.74
N GLY A 59 -6.79 9.16 20.81
CA GLY A 59 -7.21 10.57 20.70
C GLY A 59 -6.99 11.18 19.31
N GLN A 60 -6.62 10.37 18.31
CA GLN A 60 -6.44 10.83 16.94
C GLN A 60 -7.79 10.95 16.22
N VAL A 61 -7.85 11.83 15.22
CA VAL A 61 -9.01 11.92 14.32
C VAL A 61 -9.18 10.58 13.61
N LEU A 62 -10.40 10.05 13.60
CA LEU A 62 -10.71 8.85 12.84
C LEU A 62 -10.55 9.11 11.35
N MET A 63 -9.98 8.13 10.65
CA MET A 63 -9.97 8.13 9.21
C MET A 63 -11.38 8.15 8.63
N ASP A 64 -11.54 8.87 7.52
CA ASP A 64 -12.80 9.08 6.80
C ASP A 64 -12.72 8.70 5.30
N GLY A 65 -11.62 8.07 4.89
CA GLY A 65 -11.35 7.71 3.50
C GLY A 65 -10.56 8.75 2.71
N THR A 66 -10.26 9.90 3.33
CA THR A 66 -9.38 10.90 2.73
C THR A 66 -7.94 10.76 3.23
N GLN A 67 -7.00 11.39 2.51
CA GLN A 67 -5.60 11.45 2.91
C GLN A 67 -5.37 12.53 3.99
N ASN A 68 -5.59 12.16 5.25
CA ASN A 68 -5.42 13.03 6.40
C ASN A 68 -3.94 13.33 6.72
N ARG A 69 -3.43 14.48 6.24
CA ARG A 69 -2.02 14.90 6.35
C ARG A 69 -1.55 15.24 7.77
N GLY A 70 -2.48 15.55 8.67
CA GLY A 70 -2.19 15.87 10.08
C GLY A 70 -2.02 14.64 10.99
N GLY A 71 -2.10 13.44 10.43
CA GLY A 71 -2.21 12.19 11.19
C GLY A 71 -3.67 11.84 11.52
N SER A 72 -3.97 10.55 11.51
CA SER A 72 -5.30 10.00 11.81
C SER A 72 -5.18 8.56 12.30
N CYS A 73 -6.21 8.05 12.97
CA CYS A 73 -6.32 6.64 13.31
C CYS A 73 -7.09 5.89 12.23
N SER A 74 -6.45 4.90 11.61
CA SER A 74 -7.13 3.96 10.72
C SER A 74 -7.93 2.97 11.56
N ASN A 75 -9.24 2.93 11.32
CA ASN A 75 -10.19 2.04 11.98
C ASN A 75 -10.57 0.81 11.13
N THR A 76 -9.88 0.61 10.01
CA THR A 76 -10.13 -0.52 9.10
C THR A 76 -9.46 -1.78 9.63
N ILE A 77 -10.23 -2.88 9.67
CA ILE A 77 -9.65 -4.18 10.00
C ILE A 77 -8.59 -4.56 8.96
N GLN A 78 -7.54 -5.24 9.38
CA GLN A 78 -6.42 -5.61 8.51
C GLN A 78 -6.84 -6.41 7.26
N GLY A 79 -7.79 -7.33 7.44
CA GLY A 79 -8.31 -8.18 6.38
C GLY A 79 -7.78 -9.60 6.42
N SER A 80 -7.84 -10.30 5.28
CA SER A 80 -7.50 -11.71 5.14
C SER A 80 -6.03 -11.90 4.78
N LEU A 81 -5.38 -12.91 5.36
CA LEU A 81 -3.98 -13.26 5.08
C LEU A 81 -3.91 -14.41 4.08
N PRO A 82 -3.02 -14.35 3.07
CA PRO A 82 -2.83 -15.44 2.13
C PRO A 82 -2.11 -16.62 2.80
N ASP A 83 -2.11 -17.78 2.13
CA ASP A 83 -1.23 -18.89 2.51
C ASP A 83 0.26 -18.54 2.28
N ILE A 84 1.18 -19.22 2.98
CA ILE A 84 2.63 -18.99 2.85
C ILE A 84 3.12 -19.20 1.39
N THR A 85 2.48 -20.08 0.63
CA THR A 85 2.80 -20.33 -0.79
C THR A 85 2.27 -19.22 -1.73
N LYS A 86 1.46 -18.31 -1.20
CA LYS A 86 0.81 -17.20 -1.92
C LYS A 86 1.31 -15.83 -1.42
N MET A 87 2.48 -15.77 -0.79
CA MET A 87 3.10 -14.49 -0.44
C MET A 87 3.53 -13.72 -1.68
N VAL A 88 3.32 -12.41 -1.65
CA VAL A 88 3.68 -11.50 -2.74
C VAL A 88 5.19 -11.31 -2.80
N SER A 89 5.73 -11.25 -4.02
CA SER A 89 7.11 -10.87 -4.30
C SER A 89 7.14 -10.03 -5.56
N THR A 90 8.01 -9.02 -5.56
CA THR A 90 8.14 -8.07 -6.68
C THR A 90 9.60 -7.98 -7.12
N ILE A 91 9.83 -7.70 -8.40
CA ILE A 91 11.15 -7.37 -8.95
C ILE A 91 11.03 -6.30 -10.03
N ILE A 92 11.95 -5.34 -10.04
CA ILE A 92 12.08 -4.35 -11.10
C ILE A 92 12.86 -4.99 -12.26
N LEU A 93 12.23 -5.09 -13.43
CA LEU A 93 12.82 -5.67 -14.64
C LEU A 93 13.66 -4.64 -15.41
N SER A 94 13.21 -3.39 -15.41
CA SER A 94 13.89 -2.28 -16.06
C SER A 94 13.62 -0.98 -15.30
N PRO A 95 14.60 -0.07 -15.20
CA PRO A 95 16.01 -0.27 -15.54
C PRO A 95 16.67 -1.37 -14.69
N SER A 96 17.86 -1.83 -15.06
CA SER A 96 18.65 -2.75 -14.23
C SER A 96 19.32 -2.01 -13.08
N ASN A 97 19.58 -2.73 -11.99
CA ASN A 97 20.37 -2.18 -10.89
C ASN A 97 21.78 -1.80 -11.37
N GLY A 98 22.18 -0.56 -11.13
CA GLY A 98 23.44 0.03 -11.56
C GLY A 98 23.38 0.79 -12.90
N ASP A 99 22.22 0.83 -13.56
CA ASP A 99 22.08 1.54 -14.83
C ASP A 99 22.41 3.03 -14.70
N ARG A 100 23.03 3.56 -15.75
CA ARG A 100 23.33 4.99 -15.90
C ARG A 100 22.36 5.60 -16.89
N ILE A 101 21.55 6.56 -16.47
CA ILE A 101 20.54 7.21 -17.31
C ILE A 101 20.90 8.69 -17.43
N GLU A 102 20.91 9.22 -18.65
CA GLU A 102 21.17 10.63 -18.86
C GLU A 102 20.03 11.49 -18.28
N GLU A 103 20.39 12.55 -17.55
CA GLU A 103 19.45 13.50 -16.95
C GLU A 103 18.43 14.01 -17.98
N GLY A 104 17.15 14.04 -17.60
CA GLY A 104 16.05 14.46 -18.47
C GLY A 104 15.91 13.62 -19.74
N THR A 105 16.34 12.36 -19.71
CA THR A 105 16.12 11.41 -20.81
C THR A 105 14.96 10.48 -20.46
N PRO A 106 13.97 10.31 -21.34
CA PRO A 106 12.85 9.42 -21.09
C PRO A 106 13.32 7.95 -21.00
N PHE A 107 12.72 7.19 -20.08
CA PHE A 107 12.92 5.74 -19.98
C PHE A 107 11.65 5.07 -19.44
N VAL A 108 11.63 3.73 -19.47
CA VAL A 108 10.53 2.93 -18.96
C VAL A 108 10.96 2.25 -17.66
N ILE A 109 10.07 2.25 -16.67
CA ILE A 109 10.17 1.39 -15.50
C ILE A 109 9.21 0.22 -15.70
N SER A 110 9.72 -1.01 -15.68
CA SER A 110 8.92 -2.24 -15.74
C SER A 110 9.09 -3.04 -14.47
N VAL A 111 7.97 -3.50 -13.91
CA VAL A 111 7.90 -4.23 -12.64
C VAL A 111 7.18 -5.54 -12.89
N LYS A 112 7.69 -6.63 -12.30
CA LYS A 112 7.00 -7.92 -12.25
C LYS A 112 6.63 -8.24 -10.81
N THR A 113 5.35 -8.55 -10.59
CA THR A 113 4.83 -8.99 -9.30
C THR A 113 4.22 -10.38 -9.43
N VAL A 114 4.49 -11.24 -8.46
CA VAL A 114 3.89 -12.58 -8.37
C VAL A 114 3.00 -12.69 -7.13
N ASN A 115 2.00 -13.57 -7.18
CA ASN A 115 1.03 -13.81 -6.10
C ASN A 115 0.28 -12.54 -5.64
N LEU A 116 0.02 -11.61 -6.56
CA LEU A 116 -0.88 -10.47 -6.39
C LEU A 116 -1.83 -10.42 -7.59
N GLN A 117 -3.12 -10.30 -7.35
CA GLN A 117 -4.08 -9.96 -8.40
C GLN A 117 -4.06 -8.44 -8.57
N LEU A 118 -3.38 -8.00 -9.62
CA LEU A 118 -3.30 -6.59 -10.03
C LEU A 118 -4.63 -6.10 -10.60
N GLY A 119 -4.84 -4.78 -10.57
CA GLY A 119 -6.06 -4.13 -11.07
C GLY A 119 -7.03 -3.68 -9.97
N PHE A 120 -6.66 -3.84 -8.69
CA PHE A 120 -7.51 -3.50 -7.55
C PHE A 120 -6.92 -2.31 -6.80
N PHE A 121 -7.55 -1.16 -6.96
CA PHE A 121 -7.19 0.06 -6.26
C PHE A 121 -8.46 0.85 -5.94
N ASP A 122 -8.56 1.31 -4.70
CA ASP A 122 -9.61 2.19 -4.25
C ASP A 122 -9.28 3.64 -4.59
N ASN A 123 -10.29 4.50 -4.71
CA ASN A 123 -10.06 5.91 -4.99
C ASN A 123 -9.28 6.57 -3.83
N PRO A 124 -8.03 7.04 -4.03
CA PRO A 124 -7.22 7.55 -2.92
C PRO A 124 -7.74 8.87 -2.33
N GLN A 125 -8.69 9.55 -2.98
CA GLN A 125 -9.27 10.79 -2.50
C GLN A 125 -10.49 10.55 -1.59
N THR A 126 -11.16 9.41 -1.74
CA THR A 126 -12.45 9.14 -1.06
C THR A 126 -12.52 7.81 -0.33
N GLU A 127 -11.62 6.86 -0.64
CA GLU A 127 -11.66 5.47 -0.17
C GLU A 127 -10.30 5.01 0.39
N TYR A 128 -9.38 5.93 0.71
CA TYR A 128 -8.06 5.64 1.25
C TYR A 128 -8.16 4.88 2.57
N TYR A 129 -7.46 3.75 2.68
CA TYR A 129 -7.57 2.73 3.74
C TYR A 129 -8.98 2.40 4.24
N LEU A 130 -10.04 2.56 3.44
CA LEU A 130 -11.39 2.13 3.85
C LEU A 130 -11.64 0.64 3.66
N SER A 131 -10.89 -0.01 2.77
CA SER A 131 -11.08 -1.43 2.48
C SER A 131 -10.05 -2.31 3.20
N PRO A 132 -10.48 -3.41 3.85
CA PRO A 132 -9.55 -4.41 4.36
C PRO A 132 -8.86 -5.15 3.20
N GLN A 133 -7.75 -5.84 3.50
CA GLN A 133 -7.13 -6.73 2.52
C GLN A 133 -8.07 -7.90 2.18
N THR A 134 -8.33 -8.10 0.89
CA THR A 134 -9.14 -9.21 0.37
C THR A 134 -8.29 -10.20 -0.39
N LEU A 135 -8.76 -11.45 -0.43
CA LEU A 135 -8.19 -12.51 -1.27
C LEU A 135 -9.22 -12.90 -2.32
N ASN A 136 -8.75 -13.20 -3.52
CA ASN A 136 -9.59 -13.79 -4.56
C ASN A 136 -9.89 -15.28 -4.26
N SER A 137 -10.64 -15.93 -5.15
CA SER A 137 -11.01 -17.34 -5.03
C SER A 137 -9.82 -18.32 -4.98
N ASN A 138 -8.62 -17.89 -5.39
CA ASN A 138 -7.38 -18.67 -5.35
C ASN A 138 -6.52 -18.36 -4.11
N GLY A 139 -7.01 -17.54 -3.16
CA GLY A 139 -6.26 -17.14 -1.97
C GLY A 139 -5.13 -16.14 -2.25
N ILE A 140 -5.18 -15.43 -3.37
CA ILE A 140 -4.21 -14.40 -3.77
C ILE A 140 -4.74 -13.03 -3.38
N ILE A 141 -3.88 -12.18 -2.83
CA ILE A 141 -4.23 -10.80 -2.43
C ILE A 141 -4.68 -9.99 -3.65
N GLU A 142 -5.75 -9.21 -3.51
CA GLU A 142 -6.18 -8.21 -4.48
C GLU A 142 -5.53 -6.85 -4.18
N GLY A 143 -4.79 -6.29 -5.14
CA GLY A 143 -4.08 -5.04 -4.95
C GLY A 143 -3.53 -4.39 -6.21
N HIS A 144 -2.56 -3.51 -6.00
CA HIS A 144 -1.91 -2.71 -7.03
C HIS A 144 -0.45 -2.39 -6.64
N GLN A 145 0.26 -1.77 -7.57
CA GLN A 145 1.66 -1.40 -7.40
C GLN A 145 1.83 0.11 -7.50
N HIS A 146 2.91 0.63 -6.92
CA HIS A 146 3.44 1.95 -7.25
C HIS A 146 4.92 1.84 -7.54
N VAL A 147 5.44 2.83 -8.25
CA VAL A 147 6.88 3.06 -8.38
C VAL A 147 7.22 4.45 -7.90
N VAL A 148 8.33 4.56 -7.17
CA VAL A 148 8.87 5.82 -6.69
C VAL A 148 10.35 5.92 -7.03
N VAL A 149 10.78 7.08 -7.52
CA VAL A 149 12.19 7.40 -7.74
C VAL A 149 12.60 8.48 -6.75
N GLN A 150 13.64 8.24 -5.97
CA GLN A 150 14.16 9.21 -5.00
C GLN A 150 15.66 9.41 -5.19
N ALA A 151 16.11 10.66 -5.06
CA ALA A 151 17.53 10.96 -4.99
C ALA A 151 18.10 10.42 -3.68
N LEU A 152 19.33 9.90 -3.76
CA LEU A 152 20.12 9.51 -2.61
C LEU A 152 21.25 10.51 -2.43
N THR A 153 21.62 10.75 -1.17
CA THR A 153 22.79 11.56 -0.83
C THR A 153 24.05 10.71 -0.96
N ASP A 154 24.50 10.09 0.14
CA ASP A 154 25.66 9.19 0.20
C ASP A 154 25.26 7.70 0.24
N GLY A 155 23.96 7.42 0.16
CA GLY A 155 23.40 6.07 0.25
C GLY A 155 23.36 5.48 1.66
N THR A 156 23.81 6.23 2.67
CA THR A 156 23.76 5.85 4.09
C THR A 156 22.66 6.57 4.86
N VAL A 157 22.19 7.71 4.34
CA VAL A 157 21.04 8.45 4.87
C VAL A 157 19.77 8.08 4.10
N PRO A 158 18.69 7.61 4.78
CA PRO A 158 17.40 7.38 4.14
C PRO A 158 16.84 8.70 3.57
N PRO A 159 16.35 8.72 2.32
CA PRO A 159 15.72 9.92 1.79
C PRO A 159 14.38 10.18 2.50
N SER A 160 14.01 11.45 2.58
CA SER A 160 12.69 11.88 3.04
C SER A 160 11.58 11.21 2.22
N ALA A 161 10.57 10.66 2.89
CA ALA A 161 9.41 10.06 2.21
C ALA A 161 8.52 11.10 1.49
N GLN A 162 8.69 12.39 1.79
CA GLN A 162 7.97 13.48 1.14
C GLN A 162 8.63 13.93 -0.17
N ASP A 163 9.92 13.58 -0.36
CA ASP A 163 10.72 14.04 -1.47
C ASP A 163 10.96 12.91 -2.47
N PHE A 164 10.38 13.04 -3.66
CA PHE A 164 10.57 12.11 -4.77
C PHE A 164 10.76 12.87 -6.09
N LYS A 165 11.48 12.25 -7.02
CA LYS A 165 11.69 12.75 -8.38
C LYS A 165 10.61 12.27 -9.35
N PHE A 166 10.01 11.12 -9.04
CA PHE A 166 8.91 10.53 -9.81
C PHE A 166 8.09 9.62 -8.90
N PHE A 167 6.78 9.63 -9.07
CA PHE A 167 5.85 8.71 -8.43
C PHE A 167 4.74 8.36 -9.43
N LYS A 168 4.38 7.08 -9.50
CA LYS A 168 3.20 6.64 -10.25
C LYS A 168 2.57 5.41 -9.62
N GLY A 169 1.24 5.41 -9.50
CA GLY A 169 0.43 4.22 -9.30
C GLY A 169 0.27 3.41 -10.58
N LEU A 170 0.48 2.10 -10.47
CA LEU A 170 0.34 1.11 -11.52
C LEU A 170 -0.95 0.31 -11.25
N ASN A 171 -2.05 0.84 -11.78
CA ASN A 171 -3.41 0.44 -11.44
C ASN A 171 -4.03 -0.58 -12.41
N GLY A 172 -3.33 -0.92 -13.49
CA GLY A 172 -3.83 -1.82 -14.52
C GLY A 172 -3.87 -3.27 -14.06
N GLU A 173 -4.73 -4.06 -14.72
CA GLU A 173 -4.68 -5.51 -14.65
C GLU A 173 -3.46 -6.04 -15.43
N SER A 174 -2.90 -7.17 -14.98
CA SER A 174 -1.84 -7.85 -15.71
C SER A 174 -1.89 -9.36 -15.49
N ALA A 175 -1.99 -10.13 -16.57
CA ALA A 175 -2.10 -11.59 -16.51
C ALA A 175 -0.77 -12.28 -16.22
N ASP A 176 0.35 -11.70 -16.63
CA ASP A 176 1.72 -12.21 -16.39
C ASP A 176 2.41 -11.54 -15.21
N GLY A 177 1.71 -10.59 -14.55
CA GLY A 177 2.19 -9.84 -13.41
C GLY A 177 3.11 -8.66 -13.78
N VAL A 178 3.29 -8.35 -15.07
CA VAL A 178 4.13 -7.25 -15.52
C VAL A 178 3.31 -5.97 -15.74
N LEU A 179 3.74 -4.87 -15.13
CA LEU A 179 3.24 -3.52 -15.38
C LEU A 179 4.41 -2.59 -15.69
N SER A 180 4.18 -1.57 -16.52
CA SER A 180 5.22 -0.61 -16.92
C SER A 180 4.70 0.82 -16.94
N VAL A 181 5.61 1.78 -16.76
CA VAL A 181 5.32 3.20 -16.85
C VAL A 181 6.45 3.95 -17.54
N ASN A 182 6.08 4.94 -18.37
CA ASN A 182 7.01 5.87 -18.99
C ASN A 182 7.35 7.01 -18.02
N VAL A 183 8.65 7.21 -17.77
CA VAL A 183 9.17 8.43 -17.14
C VAL A 183 9.45 9.43 -18.27
N THR A 184 8.40 10.01 -18.83
CA THR A 184 8.46 10.76 -20.11
C THR A 184 9.42 11.94 -20.08
N GLU A 185 9.48 12.68 -18.97
CA GLU A 185 10.41 13.83 -18.83
C GLU A 185 11.81 13.42 -18.37
N GLY A 186 12.04 12.13 -18.13
CA GLY A 186 13.23 11.62 -17.46
C GLY A 186 13.30 12.04 -15.98
N ILE A 187 14.49 11.91 -15.40
CA ILE A 187 14.77 12.32 -14.01
C ILE A 187 15.78 13.46 -14.02
N ALA A 188 15.50 14.49 -13.22
CA ALA A 188 16.39 15.62 -12.99
C ALA A 188 17.21 15.44 -11.70
N GLY A 189 18.42 16.02 -11.70
CA GLY A 189 19.40 15.92 -10.62
C GLY A 189 20.36 14.77 -10.87
N VAL A 190 21.62 15.10 -11.17
CA VAL A 190 22.68 14.08 -11.30
C VAL A 190 23.00 13.43 -9.95
N GLY A 191 23.37 12.16 -9.98
CA GLY A 191 23.79 11.40 -8.80
C GLY A 191 23.04 10.09 -8.61
N SER A 192 23.26 9.45 -7.46
CA SER A 192 22.63 8.17 -7.13
C SER A 192 21.14 8.36 -6.84
N HIS A 193 20.31 7.48 -7.39
CA HIS A 193 18.88 7.41 -7.13
C HIS A 193 18.48 5.98 -6.80
N ARG A 194 17.41 5.82 -6.03
CA ARG A 194 16.73 4.52 -5.90
C ARG A 194 15.41 4.55 -6.66
N ILE A 195 15.09 3.43 -7.29
CA ILE A 195 13.73 3.13 -7.76
C ILE A 195 13.22 2.02 -6.86
N CYS A 196 12.11 2.26 -6.18
CA CYS A 196 11.47 1.27 -5.32
C CYS A 196 10.03 1.04 -5.74
N THR A 197 9.55 -0.17 -5.52
CA THR A 197 8.13 -0.48 -5.61
C THR A 197 7.44 -0.22 -4.28
N ILE A 198 6.13 0.04 -4.32
CA ILE A 198 5.27 0.04 -3.14
C ILE A 198 4.08 -0.86 -3.45
N THR A 199 4.03 -2.01 -2.80
CA THR A 199 2.98 -3.01 -2.99
C THR A 199 1.81 -2.72 -2.04
N GLY A 200 0.69 -2.30 -2.61
CA GLY A 200 -0.54 -2.00 -1.89
C GLY A 200 -1.59 -3.08 -2.09
N SER A 201 -2.35 -3.39 -1.04
CA SER A 201 -3.69 -3.97 -1.22
C SER A 201 -4.63 -2.93 -1.84
N ARG A 202 -5.86 -3.32 -2.20
CA ARG A 202 -6.84 -2.39 -2.79
C ARG A 202 -7.03 -1.09 -2.02
N GLY A 203 -7.01 -1.16 -0.68
CA GLY A 203 -7.23 -0.02 0.21
C GLY A 203 -6.01 0.87 0.40
N HIS A 204 -4.91 0.64 -0.34
CA HIS A 204 -3.61 1.32 -0.23
C HIS A 204 -2.73 0.89 0.94
N GLN A 205 -3.21 0.08 1.90
CA GLN A 205 -2.34 -0.42 2.97
C GLN A 205 -1.31 -1.39 2.42
N PRO A 206 -0.08 -1.43 3.00
CA PRO A 206 0.90 -2.43 2.64
C PRO A 206 0.31 -3.83 2.74
N VAL A 207 0.67 -4.70 1.80
CA VAL A 207 0.18 -6.07 1.81
C VAL A 207 0.63 -6.82 3.07
N LEU A 208 -0.30 -7.53 3.68
CA LEU A 208 -0.14 -8.28 4.92
C LEU A 208 0.12 -9.75 4.60
N MET A 209 1.18 -10.31 5.18
CA MET A 209 1.67 -11.66 4.92
C MET A 209 1.53 -12.56 6.17
N PRO A 210 1.37 -13.89 5.99
CA PRO A 210 1.05 -14.81 7.08
C PRO A 210 2.19 -15.07 8.07
N VAL A 211 3.43 -14.73 7.73
CA VAL A 211 4.61 -15.03 8.57
C VAL A 211 5.63 -13.88 8.59
N ALA A 212 6.33 -13.73 9.71
CA ALA A 212 7.36 -12.70 9.87
C ALA A 212 8.66 -13.05 9.11
N GLN A 213 9.11 -14.30 9.16
CA GLN A 213 10.31 -14.76 8.45
C GLN A 213 9.98 -15.05 6.97
N ARG A 214 10.20 -14.06 6.10
CA ARG A 214 9.90 -14.12 4.67
C ARG A 214 10.80 -13.17 3.86
N GLY A 215 10.76 -13.28 2.54
CA GLY A 215 11.32 -12.28 1.64
C GLY A 215 10.53 -10.97 1.63
N SER A 216 11.13 -9.91 1.08
CA SER A 216 10.45 -8.63 0.87
C SER A 216 9.37 -8.74 -0.21
N GLN A 217 8.23 -8.09 0.02
CA GLN A 217 7.18 -7.94 -0.98
C GLN A 217 7.52 -6.88 -2.05
N ASP A 218 8.40 -5.95 -1.69
CA ASP A 218 8.86 -4.84 -2.53
C ASP A 218 10.31 -5.02 -2.97
N ASP A 219 10.66 -4.40 -4.10
CA ASP A 219 12.01 -4.35 -4.63
C ASP A 219 12.53 -2.91 -4.69
N CYS A 220 13.84 -2.76 -4.60
CA CYS A 220 14.53 -1.48 -4.73
C CYS A 220 15.85 -1.66 -5.47
N ILE A 221 15.98 -0.99 -6.62
CA ILE A 221 17.24 -0.90 -7.35
C ILE A 221 17.86 0.49 -7.18
N ARG A 222 19.17 0.58 -7.41
CA ARG A 222 19.90 1.84 -7.50
C ARG A 222 20.27 2.11 -8.94
N ILE A 223 20.11 3.35 -9.38
CA ILE A 223 20.58 3.84 -10.68
C ILE A 223 21.42 5.10 -10.48
N GLU A 224 22.17 5.50 -11.50
CA GLU A 224 22.90 6.76 -11.51
C GLU A 224 22.34 7.67 -12.61
N ILE A 225 21.88 8.85 -12.22
CA ILE A 225 21.53 9.91 -13.17
C ILE A 225 22.81 10.66 -13.52
N VAL A 226 23.18 10.65 -14.80
CA VAL A 226 24.43 11.25 -15.30
C VAL A 226 24.13 12.50 -16.11
N LYS A 227 25.11 13.41 -16.21
CA LYS A 227 24.97 14.60 -17.05
C LYS A 227 24.60 14.22 -18.47
N LYS A 228 23.54 14.85 -19.00
CA LYS A 228 23.17 14.73 -20.40
C LYS A 228 24.33 15.18 -21.29
N LYS A 229 24.68 14.37 -22.29
CA LYS A 229 25.67 14.80 -23.29
C LYS A 229 24.99 15.79 -24.23
N ASN A 230 25.70 16.84 -24.65
CA ASN A 230 25.18 17.79 -25.65
C ASN A 230 24.99 17.05 -27.01
N GLY A 231 23.80 16.47 -27.23
CA GLY A 231 23.44 15.66 -28.40
C GLY A 231 21.95 15.74 -28.76
N LYS A 232 21.64 15.68 -30.06
CA LYS A 232 20.34 16.00 -30.66
C LYS A 232 19.20 15.04 -30.22
N GLY A 233 18.01 15.61 -29.99
CA GLY A 233 16.87 15.02 -29.28
C GLY A 233 16.38 13.65 -29.77
N GLY A 234 16.04 12.78 -28.80
CA GLY A 234 15.46 11.45 -29.01
C GLY A 234 13.94 11.48 -29.22
N LYS A 235 13.44 10.50 -29.99
CA LYS A 235 12.03 10.34 -30.36
C LYS A 235 11.20 9.85 -29.16
N GLY A 236 10.04 10.46 -28.95
CA GLY A 236 9.09 10.13 -27.88
C GLY A 236 8.49 8.73 -28.00
N PHE A 237 8.09 8.18 -26.86
CA PHE A 237 7.41 6.89 -26.74
C PHE A 237 5.90 7.03 -26.97
N ASN A 238 5.28 6.02 -27.59
CA ASN A 238 3.81 5.89 -27.65
C ASN A 238 3.31 5.15 -26.41
N ASN A 239 2.29 5.70 -25.75
CA ASN A 239 1.79 5.23 -24.46
C ASN A 239 0.92 3.97 -24.58
N VAL A 240 1.18 2.98 -23.71
CA VAL A 240 0.16 2.03 -23.22
C VAL A 240 0.28 1.99 -21.69
N ALA A 241 -0.17 3.06 -21.05
CA ALA A 241 -0.55 3.09 -19.65
C ALA A 241 -1.87 3.85 -19.61
N GLU A 242 -2.93 3.24 -19.10
CA GLU A 242 -4.16 3.98 -18.81
C GLU A 242 -3.84 5.01 -17.71
N ASP A 243 -3.65 6.24 -18.15
CA ASP A 243 -3.45 7.38 -17.30
C ASP A 243 -4.77 7.75 -16.65
N VAL A 244 -5.06 7.19 -15.48
CA VAL A 244 -6.08 7.77 -14.61
C VAL A 244 -5.39 8.93 -13.88
N THR A 245 -5.38 10.11 -14.53
CA THR A 245 -5.07 11.35 -13.83
C THR A 245 -6.15 11.63 -12.79
N GLU A 246 -5.78 12.38 -11.76
CA GLU A 246 -6.58 12.74 -10.57
C GLU A 246 -7.92 13.46 -10.86
N GLY A 247 -8.30 13.66 -12.13
CA GLY A 247 -9.49 14.41 -12.55
C GLY A 247 -10.56 13.65 -13.37
N GLU A 248 -10.42 12.35 -13.67
CA GLU A 248 -11.35 11.65 -14.59
C GLU A 248 -12.09 10.43 -14.00
N LEU A 249 -12.35 10.42 -12.69
CA LEU A 249 -13.09 9.33 -12.04
C LEU A 249 -14.63 9.40 -12.19
N GLU A 250 -15.21 10.47 -12.77
CA GLU A 250 -16.67 10.56 -12.95
C GLU A 250 -17.22 9.94 -14.25
N ARG A 251 -16.39 9.62 -15.25
CA ARG A 251 -16.90 9.21 -16.58
C ARG A 251 -16.92 7.72 -16.88
N VAL A 252 -16.37 6.86 -16.01
CA VAL A 252 -16.26 5.42 -16.30
C VAL A 252 -17.51 4.62 -15.88
N ARG A 253 -18.39 5.15 -15.02
CA ARG A 253 -19.57 4.38 -14.53
C ARG A 253 -20.87 4.53 -15.35
N HIS A 254 -20.98 5.45 -16.32
CA HIS A 254 -22.24 5.65 -17.07
C HIS A 254 -22.17 5.52 -18.62
N GLY A 255 -21.02 5.23 -19.22
CA GLY A 255 -20.86 5.21 -20.69
C GLY A 255 -21.21 3.91 -21.42
N ARG A 256 -21.18 2.74 -20.78
CA ARG A 256 -21.40 1.44 -21.46
C ARG A 256 -22.86 0.98 -21.42
N ARG A 257 -23.77 1.69 -22.10
CA ARG A 257 -25.08 1.08 -22.44
C ARG A 257 -25.78 1.57 -23.71
N ARG A 258 -25.16 2.39 -24.56
CA ARG A 258 -25.84 2.89 -25.79
C ARG A 258 -24.93 3.00 -27.01
N GLU A 259 -24.22 1.93 -27.37
CA GLU A 259 -23.59 1.89 -28.71
C GLU A 259 -23.40 0.45 -29.21
N GLY A 260 -24.51 -0.30 -29.30
CA GLY A 260 -24.50 -1.68 -29.81
C GLY A 260 -25.74 -2.03 -30.63
N ARG A 261 -26.43 -1.04 -31.20
CA ARG A 261 -27.64 -1.28 -31.99
C ARG A 261 -27.81 -0.26 -33.10
N ARG A 262 -26.98 -0.37 -34.14
CA ARG A 262 -27.28 0.04 -35.52
C ARG A 262 -26.14 -0.42 -36.43
N ARG A 263 -26.52 -0.97 -37.59
CA ARG A 263 -25.70 -1.49 -38.71
C ARG A 263 -25.32 -2.97 -38.63
N PHE A 264 -26.25 -3.84 -39.02
CA PHE A 264 -26.01 -4.88 -40.05
C PHE A 264 -27.32 -5.62 -40.35
N ARG A 265 -28.11 -5.11 -41.31
CA ARG A 265 -29.03 -5.91 -42.13
C ARG A 265 -29.52 -5.07 -43.28
N ASP A 266 -28.68 -4.98 -44.29
CA ASP A 266 -29.17 -4.91 -45.66
C ASP A 266 -28.18 -5.67 -46.56
N ARG A 267 -28.72 -6.31 -47.61
CA ARG A 267 -28.09 -7.25 -48.56
C ARG A 267 -28.05 -8.72 -48.14
N ARG A 268 -29.09 -9.46 -48.55
CA ARG A 268 -29.01 -10.36 -49.73
C ARG A 268 -30.38 -10.99 -49.99
N HIS A 269 -31.08 -10.46 -51.00
CA HIS A 269 -31.96 -11.26 -51.86
C HIS A 269 -31.12 -11.73 -53.04
N ARG A 270 -30.89 -13.03 -53.14
CA ARG A 270 -30.77 -13.78 -54.39
C ARG A 270 -30.94 -15.27 -54.05
N ASP A 271 -31.94 -15.83 -54.71
CA ASP A 271 -32.31 -17.24 -54.89
C ASP A 271 -32.77 -18.03 -53.66
#